data_AF-A0A4Q5NSJ2-F1
#
_entry.id   AF-A0A4Q5NSJ2-F1
#
_cell.length_a   1.000
_cell.length_b   1.000
_cell.length_c   1.000
_cell.angle_alpha   90.00
_cell.angle_beta   90.00
_cell.angle_gamma   90.00
#
_symmetry.space_group_name_H-M   'P 1'
#
loop_
_entity.id
_entity.type
_entity.pdbx_description
1 polymer ?
#
loop_
_entity_poly.entity_id
_entity_poly.type
_entity_poly.pdbx_seq_one_letter_code
_entity_poly.pdbx_strand_id
1 'polypeptide(L)'
;MNRFIFADDIPDAIAGLIKEPLEKLDWLLPLWCQRCNVDYIDHNEDSDMRNGALASCVCYYEYRVLRLYIYPRFVSQDAARQSEVLTHELIHGHVNQLFNFAHAELNRLVPAEESPAHNGTLIEQLREHCESTTQDLTIAILRLLKEKG
;
A
#
# COMPACT_ATOMS: atom_id res chain seq x y z
N MET A 1 -13.92 -9.00 -13.79
CA MET A 1 -12.71 -9.85 -13.82
C MET A 1 -11.86 -9.40 -12.66
N ASN A 2 -11.56 -10.30 -11.72
CA ASN A 2 -10.72 -9.96 -10.56
C ASN A 2 -9.31 -9.60 -11.04
N ARG A 3 -8.78 -8.44 -10.62
CA ARG A 3 -7.45 -7.96 -10.99
C ARG A 3 -6.36 -8.37 -10.00
N PHE A 4 -6.70 -9.03 -8.89
CA PHE A 4 -5.73 -9.60 -7.96
C PHE A 4 -5.16 -10.92 -8.51
N ILE A 5 -3.84 -11.00 -8.54
CA ILE A 5 -3.07 -12.19 -8.93
C ILE A 5 -2.30 -12.65 -7.70
N PHE A 6 -2.71 -13.77 -7.13
CA PHE A 6 -2.12 -14.33 -5.91
C PHE A 6 -0.94 -15.22 -6.28
N ALA A 7 0.18 -15.05 -5.58
CA ALA A 7 1.33 -15.93 -5.73
C ALA A 7 0.97 -17.38 -5.32
N ASP A 8 1.58 -18.35 -5.99
CA ASP A 8 1.30 -19.78 -5.78
C ASP A 8 1.83 -20.30 -4.44
N ASP A 9 2.74 -19.56 -3.81
CA ASP A 9 3.41 -19.90 -2.55
C ASP A 9 2.71 -19.33 -1.30
N ILE A 10 1.58 -18.63 -1.45
CA ILE A 10 0.77 -18.20 -0.30
C ILE A 10 0.22 -19.45 0.42
N PRO A 11 0.52 -19.66 1.72
CA PRO A 11 0.04 -20.82 2.44
C PRO A 11 -1.49 -20.91 2.45
N ASP A 12 -2.05 -22.10 2.20
CA ASP A 12 -3.51 -22.32 2.11
C ASP A 12 -4.27 -21.82 3.35
N ALA A 13 -3.69 -22.00 4.54
CA ALA A 13 -4.25 -21.54 5.81
C ALA A 13 -4.41 -20.00 5.88
N ILE A 14 -3.62 -19.27 5.08
CA ILE A 14 -3.59 -17.81 5.04
C ILE A 14 -4.38 -17.30 3.82
N ALA A 15 -4.40 -18.06 2.73
CA ALA A 15 -5.05 -17.68 1.48
C ALA A 15 -6.50 -17.23 1.68
N GLY A 16 -7.28 -17.90 2.53
CA GLY A 16 -8.66 -17.51 2.83
C GLY A 16 -8.80 -16.15 3.52
N LEU A 17 -7.83 -15.78 4.36
CA LEU A 17 -7.80 -14.51 5.10
C LEU A 17 -7.44 -13.32 4.20
N ILE A 18 -6.78 -13.57 3.07
CA ILE A 18 -6.30 -12.54 2.15
C ILE A 18 -7.19 -12.44 0.91
N LYS A 19 -7.49 -13.58 0.28
CA LYS A 19 -8.17 -13.64 -1.01
C LYS A 19 -9.54 -12.99 -0.91
N GLU A 20 -10.46 -13.56 -0.12
CA GLU A 20 -11.86 -13.10 -0.08
C GLU A 20 -11.98 -11.60 0.26
N PRO A 21 -11.28 -11.04 1.27
CA PRO A 21 -11.32 -9.61 1.53
C PRO A 21 -10.81 -8.75 0.36
N LEU A 22 -9.70 -9.15 -0.27
CA LEU A 22 -9.15 -8.40 -1.41
C LEU A 22 -10.06 -8.44 -2.63
N GLU A 23 -10.68 -9.58 -2.95
CA GLU A 23 -11.59 -9.66 -4.10
C GLU A 23 -12.76 -8.68 -3.96
N LYS A 24 -13.27 -8.48 -2.73
CA LYS A 24 -14.32 -7.49 -2.41
C LYS A 24 -13.84 -6.04 -2.58
N LEU A 25 -12.53 -5.81 -2.58
CA LEU A 25 -11.87 -4.51 -2.76
C LEU A 25 -11.34 -4.30 -4.19
N ASP A 26 -11.64 -5.15 -5.17
CA ASP A 26 -11.17 -4.99 -6.56
C ASP A 26 -11.57 -3.65 -7.19
N TRP A 27 -12.75 -3.12 -6.80
CA TRP A 27 -13.21 -1.80 -7.23
C TRP A 27 -12.31 -0.66 -6.72
N LEU A 28 -11.53 -0.89 -5.65
CA LEU A 28 -10.63 0.09 -5.08
C LEU A 28 -9.31 0.17 -5.84
N LEU A 29 -8.96 -0.81 -6.69
CA LEU A 29 -7.75 -0.73 -7.49
C LEU A 29 -7.86 0.43 -8.51
N PRO A 30 -6.84 1.31 -8.61
CA PRO A 30 -6.85 2.42 -9.55
C PRO A 30 -7.15 2.00 -10.98
N LEU A 31 -7.79 2.88 -11.76
CA LEU A 31 -8.14 2.60 -13.16
C LEU A 31 -6.91 2.41 -14.06
N TRP A 32 -5.78 3.03 -13.71
CA TRP A 32 -4.52 2.84 -14.44
C TRP A 32 -3.94 1.43 -14.20
N CYS A 33 -4.29 0.79 -13.08
CA CYS A 33 -3.74 -0.49 -12.64
C CYS A 33 -4.44 -1.66 -13.36
N GLN A 34 -3.66 -2.43 -14.12
CA GLN A 34 -4.14 -3.60 -14.85
C GLN A 34 -4.27 -4.82 -13.93
N ARG A 35 -3.34 -4.98 -12.99
CA ARG A 35 -3.34 -6.08 -12.02
C ARG A 35 -2.62 -5.71 -10.72
N CYS A 36 -3.04 -6.33 -9.63
CA CYS A 36 -2.38 -6.27 -8.34
C CYS A 36 -1.81 -7.66 -8.01
N ASN A 37 -0.49 -7.78 -7.96
CA ASN A 37 0.17 -9.02 -7.54
C ASN A 37 0.19 -9.06 -6.00
N VAL A 38 -0.25 -10.17 -5.42
CA VAL A 38 -0.31 -10.36 -3.96
C VAL A 38 0.70 -11.44 -3.59
N ASP A 39 1.68 -11.06 -2.79
CA ASP A 39 2.78 -11.92 -2.36
C ASP A 39 2.73 -12.05 -0.82
N TYR A 40 2.99 -13.25 -0.28
CA TYR A 40 3.14 -13.48 1.15
C TYR A 40 4.62 -13.67 1.49
N ILE A 41 5.15 -12.85 2.41
CA ILE A 41 6.58 -12.90 2.77
C ILE A 41 6.74 -13.57 4.13
N ASP A 42 7.09 -14.86 4.13
CA ASP A 42 7.33 -15.67 5.33
C ASP A 42 8.78 -15.49 5.86
N HIS A 43 9.02 -14.34 6.51
CA HIS A 43 10.21 -14.00 7.32
C HIS A 43 11.62 -13.87 6.66
N ASN A 44 12.38 -12.89 7.21
CA ASN A 44 13.85 -12.81 7.33
C ASN A 44 14.77 -12.51 6.13
N GLU A 45 14.28 -12.04 4.99
CA GLU A 45 15.18 -11.45 3.99
C GLU A 45 15.26 -9.92 4.16
N ASP A 46 16.32 -9.49 4.85
CA ASP A 46 16.97 -8.17 4.84
C ASP A 46 16.06 -6.92 4.89
N SER A 47 15.81 -6.42 6.09
CA SER A 47 16.14 -5.03 6.49
C SER A 47 15.42 -4.67 7.80
N ASP A 48 16.16 -4.06 8.72
CA ASP A 48 15.65 -3.48 9.97
C ASP A 48 14.48 -2.49 9.79
N MET A 49 14.14 -2.11 8.55
CA MET A 49 13.06 -1.17 8.22
C MET A 49 11.65 -1.79 8.19
N ARG A 50 11.49 -3.12 8.26
CA ARG A 50 10.16 -3.77 8.14
C ARG A 50 9.70 -4.52 9.38
N ASN A 51 10.41 -4.37 10.49
CA ASN A 51 10.08 -4.98 11.78
C ASN A 51 8.80 -4.36 12.38
N GLY A 52 7.64 -4.79 11.87
CA GLY A 52 6.33 -4.45 12.41
C GLY A 52 5.25 -4.11 11.39
N ALA A 53 5.58 -4.04 10.10
CA ALA A 53 4.58 -3.86 9.05
C ALA A 53 3.63 -5.06 8.99
N LEU A 54 2.35 -4.80 8.69
CA LEU A 54 1.32 -5.82 8.49
C LEU A 54 1.19 -6.14 7.00
N ALA A 55 1.24 -5.11 6.16
CA ALA A 55 1.34 -5.21 4.73
C ALA A 55 2.16 -4.03 4.19
N SER A 56 2.48 -4.04 2.90
CA SER A 56 3.05 -2.88 2.21
C SER A 56 2.74 -2.94 0.72
N CYS A 57 2.54 -1.79 0.09
CA CYS A 57 2.28 -1.64 -1.32
C CYS A 57 3.44 -1.00 -2.09
N VAL A 58 3.73 -1.53 -3.29
CA VAL A 58 4.67 -0.92 -4.25
C VAL A 58 3.97 -0.75 -5.60
N CYS A 59 4.11 0.44 -6.18
CA CYS A 59 3.52 0.78 -7.47
C CYS A 59 4.56 0.74 -8.60
N TYR A 60 4.30 -0.06 -9.63
CA TYR A 60 5.11 -0.15 -10.85
C TYR A 60 4.35 0.45 -12.03
N TYR A 61 4.39 1.78 -12.16
CA TYR A 61 3.56 2.52 -13.12
C TYR A 61 3.84 2.17 -14.58
N GLU A 62 5.10 1.96 -14.95
CA GLU A 62 5.52 1.57 -16.31
C GLU A 62 4.83 0.28 -16.77
N TYR A 63 4.62 -0.64 -15.82
CA TYR A 63 3.98 -1.93 -16.07
C TYR A 63 2.50 -1.93 -15.73
N ARG A 64 1.95 -0.81 -15.22
CA ARG A 64 0.58 -0.70 -14.72
C ARG A 64 0.23 -1.77 -13.68
N VAL A 65 1.19 -2.07 -12.81
CA VAL A 65 1.07 -3.11 -11.77
C VAL A 65 1.17 -2.49 -10.39
N LEU A 66 0.35 -2.97 -9.48
CA LEU A 66 0.53 -2.80 -8.04
C LEU A 66 1.04 -4.13 -7.46
N ARG A 67 1.95 -4.08 -6.49
CA ARG A 67 2.36 -5.26 -5.74
C ARG A 67 2.08 -5.05 -4.26
N LEU A 68 1.29 -5.95 -3.70
CA LEU A 68 0.90 -5.97 -2.30
C LEU A 68 1.63 -7.11 -1.61
N TYR A 69 2.44 -6.76 -0.62
CA TYR A 69 3.12 -7.71 0.24
C TYR A 69 2.35 -7.87 1.53
N ILE A 70 2.04 -9.11 1.91
CA ILE A 70 1.42 -9.43 3.19
C ILE A 70 2.46 -10.10 4.09
N TYR A 71 2.56 -9.62 5.33
CA TYR A 71 3.53 -10.10 6.30
C TYR A 71 2.88 -10.98 7.38
N PRO A 72 3.64 -11.84 8.09
CA PRO A 72 3.07 -12.82 9.01
C PRO A 72 2.25 -12.19 10.15
N ARG A 73 2.62 -10.98 10.59
CA ARG A 73 1.88 -10.25 11.64
C ARG A 73 0.46 -9.85 11.23
N PHE A 74 0.14 -9.79 9.93
CA PHE A 74 -1.22 -9.53 9.44
C PHE A 74 -2.20 -10.63 9.87
N VAL A 75 -1.73 -11.88 9.84
CA VAL A 75 -2.56 -13.07 10.09
C VAL A 75 -3.05 -13.11 11.54
N SER A 76 -2.29 -12.54 12.48
CA SER A 76 -2.66 -12.48 13.90
C SER A 76 -3.58 -11.31 14.26
N GLN A 77 -3.92 -10.43 13.30
CA GLN A 77 -4.84 -9.33 13.54
C GLN A 77 -6.30 -9.79 13.44
N ASP A 78 -7.21 -9.07 14.10
CA ASP A 78 -8.64 -9.28 13.91
C ASP A 78 -9.09 -8.82 12.50
N ALA A 79 -10.27 -9.30 12.08
CA ALA A 79 -10.79 -9.04 10.73
C ALA A 79 -11.02 -7.55 10.45
N ALA A 80 -11.33 -6.73 11.46
CA ALA A 80 -11.53 -5.30 11.28
C ALA A 80 -10.19 -4.61 10.98
N ARG A 81 -9.14 -4.96 11.72
CA ARG A 81 -7.79 -4.45 11.49
C ARG A 81 -7.19 -4.97 10.17
N GLN A 82 -7.44 -6.22 9.81
CA GLN A 82 -7.05 -6.77 8.51
C GLN A 82 -7.69 -5.98 7.37
N SER A 83 -8.99 -5.73 7.44
CA SER A 83 -9.72 -4.93 6.44
C SER A 83 -9.18 -3.50 6.34
N GLU A 84 -8.87 -2.87 7.47
CA GLU A 84 -8.26 -1.54 7.50
C GLU A 84 -6.91 -1.52 6.79
N VAL A 85 -6.02 -2.46 7.12
CA VAL A 85 -4.69 -2.56 6.52
C VAL A 85 -4.76 -2.79 5.01
N LEU A 86 -5.57 -3.75 4.56
CA LEU A 86 -5.70 -4.02 3.12
C LEU A 86 -6.27 -2.81 2.38
N THR A 87 -7.26 -2.14 2.96
CA THR A 87 -7.81 -0.90 2.38
C THR A 87 -6.73 0.17 2.29
N HIS A 88 -5.98 0.40 3.38
CA HIS A 88 -4.90 1.38 3.45
C HIS A 88 -3.85 1.17 2.36
N GLU A 89 -3.35 -0.06 2.21
CA GLU A 89 -2.34 -0.37 1.20
C GLU A 89 -2.83 -0.21 -0.24
N LEU A 90 -4.11 -0.45 -0.50
CA LEU A 90 -4.69 -0.20 -1.82
C LEU A 90 -4.86 1.29 -2.12
N ILE A 91 -5.10 2.13 -1.09
CA ILE A 91 -5.17 3.59 -1.24
C ILE A 91 -3.82 4.19 -1.62
N HIS A 92 -2.71 3.64 -1.13
CA HIS A 92 -1.38 4.03 -1.63
C HIS A 92 -1.29 3.91 -3.16
N GLY A 93 -2.00 2.97 -3.79
CA GLY A 93 -2.09 2.86 -5.26
C GLY A 93 -2.61 4.12 -5.96
N HIS A 94 -3.48 4.89 -5.31
CA HIS A 94 -3.99 6.16 -5.83
C HIS A 94 -3.08 7.33 -5.47
N VAL A 95 -2.63 7.40 -4.22
CA VAL A 95 -1.88 8.55 -3.69
C VAL A 95 -0.45 8.58 -4.20
N ASN A 96 0.20 7.43 -4.37
CA ASN A 96 1.62 7.34 -4.70
C ASN A 96 1.97 7.96 -6.05
N GLN A 97 1.02 8.12 -6.98
CA GLN A 97 1.28 8.80 -8.25
C GLN A 97 1.60 10.27 -8.03
N LEU A 98 0.77 10.93 -7.21
CA LEU A 98 0.94 12.33 -6.88
C LEU A 98 2.18 12.52 -5.99
N PHE A 99 2.39 11.61 -5.03
CA PHE A 99 3.59 11.62 -4.20
C PHE A 99 4.87 11.48 -5.04
N ASN A 100 4.94 10.50 -5.95
CA ASN A 100 6.14 10.29 -6.77
C ASN A 100 6.42 11.47 -7.71
N PHE A 101 5.37 12.07 -8.28
CA PHE A 101 5.50 13.30 -9.06
C PHE A 101 6.04 14.46 -8.20
N ALA A 102 5.43 14.72 -7.04
CA ALA A 102 5.86 15.78 -6.15
C ALA A 102 7.29 15.57 -5.62
N HIS A 103 7.64 14.33 -5.28
CA HIS A 103 8.97 13.94 -4.84
C HIS A 103 10.02 14.19 -5.93
N ALA A 104 9.73 13.84 -7.18
CA ALA A 104 10.62 14.10 -8.32
C ALA A 104 10.80 15.61 -8.56
N GLU A 105 9.71 16.38 -8.55
CA GLU A 105 9.77 17.83 -8.72
C GLU A 105 10.52 18.53 -7.58
N LEU A 106 10.35 18.07 -6.34
CA LEU A 106 11.07 18.59 -5.18
C LEU A 106 12.56 18.35 -5.31
N ASN A 107 12.99 17.13 -5.66
CA ASN A 107 14.41 16.83 -5.88
C ASN A 107 15.01 17.61 -7.07
N ARG A 108 14.21 17.93 -8.08
CA ARG A 108 14.63 18.78 -9.21
C ARG A 108 14.79 20.25 -8.81
N LEU A 109 13.90 20.76 -7.96
CA LEU A 109 13.85 22.18 -7.57
C LEU A 109 14.74 22.51 -6.38
N VAL A 110 14.94 21.56 -5.47
CA VAL A 110 15.76 21.68 -4.26
C VAL A 110 16.63 20.42 -4.16
N PRO A 111 17.72 20.32 -4.96
CA PRO A 111 18.58 19.15 -4.96
C PRO A 111 19.22 18.92 -3.58
N ALA A 112 19.34 17.65 -3.17
CA ALA A 112 19.90 17.29 -1.88
C ALA A 112 21.39 17.67 -1.75
N GLU A 113 22.11 17.73 -2.86
CA GLU A 113 23.51 18.11 -2.93
C GLU A 113 23.71 19.61 -2.65
N GLU A 114 22.74 20.44 -3.03
CA GLU A 114 22.79 21.89 -2.86
C GLU A 114 22.20 22.34 -1.51
N SER A 115 21.17 21.66 -1.01
CA SER A 115 20.50 22.02 0.25
C SER A 115 19.96 20.79 0.99
N PRO A 116 20.84 19.95 1.59
CA PRO A 116 20.45 18.66 2.14
C PRO A 116 19.43 18.76 3.27
N ALA A 117 19.58 19.74 4.17
CA ALA A 117 18.65 19.94 5.29
C ALA A 117 17.25 20.36 4.83
N HIS A 118 17.16 21.27 3.85
CA HIS A 118 15.86 21.72 3.33
C HIS A 118 15.19 20.63 2.49
N ASN A 119 15.94 19.97 1.60
CA ASN A 119 15.43 18.84 0.83
C ASN A 119 14.90 17.74 1.78
N GLY A 120 15.71 17.29 2.73
CA GLY A 120 15.31 16.25 3.69
C GLY A 120 14.06 16.64 4.48
N THR A 121 13.94 17.90 4.92
CA THR A 121 12.75 18.39 5.65
C THR A 121 11.50 18.36 4.77
N LEU A 122 11.60 18.82 3.51
CA LEU A 122 10.45 18.85 2.60
C LEU A 122 10.04 17.44 2.15
N ILE A 123 11.00 16.53 1.94
CA ILE A 123 10.73 15.12 1.66
C ILE A 123 9.99 14.47 2.82
N GLU A 124 10.41 14.72 4.07
CA GLU A 124 9.74 14.16 5.23
C GLU A 124 8.31 14.69 5.37
N GLN A 125 8.10 16.00 5.22
CA GLN A 125 6.75 16.58 5.20
C GLN A 125 5.87 15.97 4.11
N LEU A 126 6.42 15.77 2.91
CA LEU A 126 5.71 15.13 1.81
C LEU A 126 5.31 13.68 2.16
N ARG A 127 6.18 12.93 2.84
CA ARG A 127 5.90 11.56 3.31
C ARG A 127 4.79 11.56 4.36
N GLU A 128 4.89 12.42 5.37
CA GLU A 128 3.87 12.56 6.42
C GLU A 128 2.49 12.90 5.82
N HIS A 129 2.43 13.83 4.88
CA HIS A 129 1.18 14.19 4.20
C HIS A 129 0.62 13.08 3.30
N CYS A 130 1.49 12.31 2.65
CA CYS A 130 1.08 11.14 1.87
C CYS A 130 0.43 10.08 2.77
N GLU A 131 1.06 9.78 3.90
CA GLU A 131 0.56 8.82 4.89
C GLU A 131 -0.76 9.30 5.51
N SER A 132 -0.83 10.57 5.95
CA SER A 132 -2.05 11.13 6.54
C SER A 132 -3.23 11.11 5.57
N THR A 133 -2.99 11.46 4.30
CA THR A 133 -4.01 11.42 3.26
C THR A 133 -4.48 10.00 3.00
N THR A 134 -3.55 9.04 2.96
CA THR A 134 -3.87 7.62 2.80
C THR A 134 -4.74 7.12 3.94
N GLN A 135 -4.40 7.46 5.19
CA GLN A 135 -5.18 7.09 6.36
C GLN A 135 -6.57 7.72 6.38
N ASP A 136 -6.70 9.01 6.07
CA ASP A 136 -7.99 9.70 6.04
C ASP A 136 -8.94 9.10 5.00
N LEU A 137 -8.44 8.81 3.80
CA LEU A 137 -9.21 8.16 2.74
C LEU A 137 -9.60 6.73 3.12
N THR A 138 -8.72 6.00 3.79
CA THR A 138 -9.00 4.66 4.33
C THR A 138 -10.18 4.72 5.30
N ILE A 139 -10.14 5.63 6.27
CA ILE A 139 -11.21 5.81 7.25
C ILE A 139 -12.53 6.18 6.55
N ALA A 140 -12.49 7.09 5.57
CA ALA A 140 -13.67 7.50 4.81
C ALA A 140 -14.31 6.31 4.08
N ILE A 141 -13.52 5.47 3.41
CA ILE A 141 -14.01 4.29 2.69
C ILE A 141 -14.58 3.25 3.65
N LEU A 142 -13.90 2.96 4.75
CA LEU A 142 -14.39 2.00 5.74
C LEU A 142 -15.72 2.44 6.36
N ARG A 143 -15.92 3.75 6.58
CA ARG A 143 -17.22 4.30 7.02
C ARG A 143 -18.30 4.05 5.98
N LEU A 144 -18.03 4.35 4.71
CA LEU A 144 -18.97 4.12 3.60
C LEU A 144 -19.34 2.63 3.44
N LEU A 145 -18.40 1.72 3.69
CA LEU A 145 -18.68 0.28 3.63
C LEU A 145 -19.55 -0.18 4.80
N LYS A 146 -19.34 0.35 6.01
CA LYS A 146 -20.16 0.03 7.20
C LYS A 146 -21.59 0.54 7.08
N GLU A 147 -21.82 1.67 6.41
CA GLU A 147 -23.17 2.22 6.21
C GLU A 147 -23.99 1.43 5.17
N LYS A 148 -23.33 0.61 4.35
CA LYS A 148 -23.97 -0.15 3.25
C LYS A 148 -24.19 -1.64 3.57
N GLY A 149 -23.60 -2.16 4.65
CA GLY A 149 -23.74 -3.55 5.10
C GLY A 149 -24.71 -3.66 6.26
#